data_AF-A0A969RLU6-F1
#
_entry.id   AF-A0A969RLU6-F1
#
_cell.length_a   1.000
_cell.length_b   1.000
_cell.length_c   1.000
_cell.angle_alpha   90.00
_cell.angle_beta   90.00
_cell.angle_gamma   90.00
#
_symmetry.space_group_name_H-M   'P 1'
#
loop_
_entity.id
_entity.type
_entity.pdbx_description
1 polymer ?
#
loop_
_entity_poly.entity_id
_entity_poly.type
_entity_poly.pdbx_seq_one_letter_code
_entity_poly.pdbx_strand_id
1 'polypeptide(L)'
;MLKITFMETGSHLEQLTQPLEDWIGLRVLLALRATQRLVFESSTATILLRADLADLSLLQHLIDQEWEGAIAICRSDVDYMEVSLRGTWVTSDTPDDPTEISGVFVALINPELEALLLELWQVSQTCPSSLWR
;
A
#
# COMPACT_ATOMS: atom_id res chain seq x y z
N MET A 1 -5.53 8.21 5.30
CA MET A 1 -4.78 6.95 5.42
C MET A 1 -4.78 6.24 4.09
N LEU A 2 -3.66 5.63 3.72
CA LEU A 2 -3.56 4.84 2.49
C LEU A 2 -3.99 3.40 2.75
N LYS A 3 -4.78 2.84 1.84
CA LYS A 3 -5.14 1.42 1.83
C LYS A 3 -4.61 0.75 0.56
N ILE A 4 -4.01 -0.41 0.74
CA ILE A 4 -3.54 -1.28 -0.33
C ILE A 4 -4.29 -2.60 -0.21
N THR A 5 -5.00 -2.99 -1.26
CA THR A 5 -5.65 -4.31 -1.34
C THR A 5 -4.79 -5.20 -2.20
N PHE A 6 -4.28 -6.29 -1.64
CA PHE A 6 -3.53 -7.29 -2.38
C PHE A 6 -4.49 -8.38 -2.83
N MET A 7 -4.44 -8.65 -4.14
CA MET A 7 -5.24 -9.63 -4.85
C MET A 7 -4.28 -10.55 -5.60
N GLU A 8 -4.78 -11.70 -6.05
CA GLU A 8 -3.99 -12.67 -6.84
C GLU A 8 -3.33 -12.03 -8.08
N THR A 9 -4.00 -11.05 -8.69
CA THR A 9 -3.57 -10.40 -9.94
C THR A 9 -2.84 -9.07 -9.74
N GLY A 10 -2.58 -8.66 -8.50
CA GLY A 10 -1.83 -7.43 -8.21
C GLY A 10 -2.34 -6.69 -6.97
N SER A 11 -1.99 -5.42 -6.85
CA SER A 11 -2.41 -4.56 -5.75
C SER A 11 -3.32 -3.42 -6.24
N HIS A 12 -4.16 -2.90 -5.36
CA HIS A 12 -4.98 -1.71 -5.61
C HIS A 12 -4.82 -0.70 -4.48
N LEU A 13 -4.48 0.54 -4.84
CA LEU A 13 -4.34 1.64 -3.90
C LEU A 13 -5.60 2.50 -3.86
N GLU A 14 -5.99 2.89 -2.65
CA GLU A 14 -7.01 3.92 -2.43
C GLU A 14 -6.71 4.74 -1.18
N GLN A 15 -7.22 5.97 -1.16
CA GLN A 15 -7.24 6.80 0.04
C GLN A 15 -8.50 6.54 0.84
N LEU A 16 -8.33 6.43 2.16
CA LEU A 16 -9.42 6.36 3.10
C LEU A 16 -9.47 7.64 3.93
N THR A 17 -10.67 8.22 3.99
CA THR A 17 -10.96 9.45 4.73
C THR A 17 -11.31 9.22 6.20
N GLN A 18 -11.54 7.96 6.58
CA GLN A 18 -11.88 7.59 7.96
C GLN A 18 -10.62 7.33 8.81
N PRO A 19 -10.66 7.59 10.13
CA PRO A 19 -9.59 7.23 11.06
C PRO A 19 -9.28 5.73 11.06
N LEU A 20 -8.03 5.39 11.41
CA LEU A 20 -7.59 4.00 11.49
C LEU A 20 -8.38 3.22 12.56
N GLU A 21 -8.62 3.81 13.73
CA GLU A 21 -9.36 3.11 14.80
C GLU A 21 -10.80 2.80 14.39
N ASP A 22 -11.48 3.72 13.71
CA ASP A 22 -12.84 3.51 13.20
C ASP A 22 -12.86 2.41 12.12
N TRP A 23 -11.85 2.41 11.24
CA TRP A 23 -11.71 1.42 10.19
C TRP A 23 -11.43 0.01 10.70
N ILE A 24 -10.57 -0.10 11.71
CA ILE A 24 -10.29 -1.36 12.42
C ILE A 24 -11.53 -1.80 13.19
N GLY A 25 -12.14 -0.88 13.97
CA GLY A 25 -13.28 -1.17 14.83
C GLY A 25 -14.47 -1.76 14.08
N LEU A 26 -14.80 -1.19 12.91
CA LEU A 26 -15.85 -1.73 12.04
C LEU A 26 -15.57 -3.16 11.59
N ARG A 27 -14.31 -3.49 11.25
CA ARG A 27 -13.91 -4.83 10.81
C ARG A 27 -13.90 -5.83 11.95
N VAL A 28 -13.42 -5.44 13.12
CA VAL A 28 -13.49 -6.28 14.33
C VAL A 28 -14.95 -6.62 14.65
N LEU A 29 -15.84 -5.62 14.64
CA LEU A 29 -17.25 -5.83 14.92
C LEU A 29 -17.90 -6.76 13.89
N LEU A 30 -17.58 -6.59 12.61
CA LEU A 30 -18.08 -7.45 11.55
C LEU A 30 -17.58 -8.89 11.71
N ALA A 31 -16.29 -9.08 11.93
CA ALA A 31 -15.69 -10.41 12.12
C ALA A 31 -16.30 -11.15 13.31
N LEU A 32 -16.51 -10.45 14.44
CA LEU A 32 -17.19 -11.01 15.61
C LEU A 32 -18.63 -11.45 15.29
N ARG A 33 -19.39 -10.65 14.54
CA ARG A 33 -20.77 -10.99 14.15
C ARG A 33 -20.84 -12.11 13.14
N ALA A 34 -19.84 -12.20 12.25
CA ALA A 34 -19.75 -13.25 11.24
C ALA A 34 -19.13 -14.55 11.78
N THR A 35 -18.66 -14.58 13.03
CA THR A 35 -17.85 -15.68 13.58
C THR A 35 -16.63 -15.99 12.70
N GLN A 36 -16.04 -14.95 12.10
CA GLN A 36 -14.87 -15.05 11.26
C GLN A 36 -13.62 -14.60 12.01
N ARG A 37 -12.49 -15.23 11.72
CA ARG A 37 -11.19 -14.80 12.22
C ARG A 37 -10.73 -13.59 11.41
N LEU A 38 -10.14 -12.63 12.09
CA LEU A 38 -9.40 -11.54 11.48
C LEU A 38 -8.06 -11.40 12.21
N VAL A 39 -6.97 -11.31 11.45
CA VAL A 39 -5.61 -11.12 11.94
C VAL A 39 -5.18 -9.71 11.62
N PHE A 40 -4.58 -9.03 12.61
CA PHE A 40 -3.97 -7.72 12.46
C PHE A 40 -2.49 -7.84 12.83
N GLU A 41 -1.61 -7.41 11.95
CA GLU A 41 -0.16 -7.50 12.15
C GLU A 41 0.51 -6.19 11.76
N SER A 42 1.38 -5.67 12.62
CA SER A 42 2.26 -4.58 12.25
C SER A 42 3.31 -5.12 11.28
N SER A 43 3.33 -4.64 10.05
CA SER A 43 4.21 -5.15 9.02
C SER A 43 4.67 -4.04 8.06
N THR A 44 5.42 -4.45 7.03
CA THR A 44 5.81 -3.58 5.92
C THR A 44 5.22 -4.17 4.63
N ALA A 45 4.59 -3.33 3.82
CA ALA A 45 4.13 -3.68 2.50
C ALA A 45 4.93 -2.94 1.44
N THR A 46 5.15 -3.59 0.30
CA THR A 46 5.90 -3.02 -0.81
C THR A 46 5.04 -3.00 -2.07
N ILE A 47 5.09 -1.89 -2.79
CA ILE A 47 4.48 -1.73 -4.11
C ILE A 47 5.51 -1.26 -5.12
N LEU A 48 5.24 -1.49 -6.40
CA LEU A 48 6.10 -1.06 -7.49
C LEU A 48 5.52 0.19 -8.16
N LEU A 49 6.39 1.17 -8.37
CA LEU A 49 6.17 2.31 -9.25
C LEU A 49 7.14 2.22 -10.42
N ARG A 50 6.76 2.80 -11.56
CA ARG A 50 7.70 2.93 -12.67
C ARG A 50 8.79 3.95 -12.36
N ALA A 51 10.02 3.68 -12.78
CA ALA A 51 11.19 4.52 -12.53
C ALA A 51 11.24 5.78 -13.42
N ASP A 52 10.39 5.89 -14.44
CA ASP A 52 10.37 6.98 -15.41
C ASP A 52 9.27 8.04 -15.16
N LEU A 53 8.61 7.97 -14.00
CA LEU A 53 7.58 8.94 -13.61
C LEU A 53 8.20 10.30 -13.29
N ALA A 54 7.54 11.38 -13.75
CA ALA A 54 8.07 12.74 -13.68
C ALA A 54 8.22 13.30 -12.25
N ASP A 55 7.57 12.71 -11.25
CA ASP A 55 7.50 13.26 -9.88
C ASP A 55 8.16 12.37 -8.81
N LEU A 56 9.02 11.42 -9.21
CA LEU A 56 9.77 10.62 -8.23
C LEU A 56 10.72 11.47 -7.35
N SER A 57 11.22 12.57 -7.89
CA SER A 57 12.04 13.52 -7.12
C SER A 57 11.24 14.27 -6.05
N LEU A 58 9.99 14.64 -6.37
CA LEU A 58 9.06 15.21 -5.40
C LEU A 58 8.68 14.18 -4.32
N LEU A 59 8.46 12.93 -4.71
CA LEU A 59 8.20 11.84 -3.77
C LEU A 59 9.37 11.68 -2.79
N GLN A 60 10.61 11.59 -3.28
CA GLN A 60 11.80 11.52 -2.41
C GLN A 60 11.87 12.73 -1.47
N HIS A 61 11.62 13.94 -1.97
CA HIS A 61 11.66 15.15 -1.16
C HIS A 61 10.65 15.12 0.00
N LEU A 62 9.43 14.66 -0.25
CA LEU A 62 8.40 14.53 0.78
C LEU A 62 8.73 13.41 1.77
N ILE A 63 9.34 12.30 1.32
CA ILE A 63 9.83 11.23 2.19
C ILE A 63 10.91 11.75 3.13
N ASP A 64 11.86 12.55 2.62
CA ASP A 64 12.94 13.13 3.43
C ASP A 64 12.42 14.10 4.51
N GLN A 65 11.22 14.66 4.31
CA GLN A 65 10.54 15.50 5.29
C GLN A 65 9.69 14.71 6.28
N GLU A 66 9.43 13.42 6.02
CA GLU A 66 8.68 12.57 6.92
C GLU A 66 9.51 12.18 8.14
N TRP A 67 9.04 12.55 9.33
CA TRP A 67 9.76 12.30 10.57
C TRP A 67 9.73 10.83 11.03
N GLU A 68 8.69 10.09 10.65
CA GLU A 68 8.39 8.78 11.24
C GLU A 68 9.04 7.59 10.51
N GLY A 69 9.60 7.82 9.31
CA GLY A 69 10.17 6.76 8.47
C GLY A 69 9.16 5.67 8.15
N ALA A 70 7.91 6.08 7.92
CA ALA A 70 6.81 5.19 7.60
C ALA A 70 6.81 4.83 6.10
N ILE A 71 7.49 5.61 5.26
CA ILE A 71 7.71 5.32 3.84
C ILE A 71 9.21 5.33 3.48
N ALA A 72 9.60 4.45 2.57
CA ALA A 72 10.93 4.44 1.96
C ALA A 72 10.83 4.04 0.48
N ILE A 73 11.76 4.55 -0.34
CA ILE A 73 11.88 4.15 -1.74
C ILE A 73 13.26 3.59 -2.06
N CYS A 74 13.28 2.57 -2.90
CA CYS A 74 14.50 1.92 -3.36
C CYS A 74 14.36 1.56 -4.84
N ARG A 75 15.41 1.77 -5.63
CA ARG A 75 15.40 1.32 -7.02
C ARG A 75 15.46 -0.21 -7.06
N SER A 76 14.45 -0.83 -7.65
CA SER A 76 14.38 -2.29 -7.78
C SER A 76 15.13 -2.75 -9.03
N ASP A 77 14.82 -2.15 -10.18
CA ASP A 77 15.50 -2.43 -11.45
C ASP A 77 15.61 -1.19 -12.37
N VAL A 78 15.79 -1.42 -13.67
CA VAL A 78 15.91 -0.34 -14.66
C VAL A 78 14.59 0.40 -14.87
N ASP A 79 13.47 -0.31 -14.79
CA ASP A 79 12.12 0.14 -15.15
C ASP A 79 11.25 0.43 -13.92
N TYR A 80 11.59 -0.10 -12.74
CA TYR A 80 10.78 -0.04 -11.53
C TYR A 80 11.53 0.40 -10.27
N MET A 81 10.78 1.03 -9.38
CA MET A 81 11.15 1.45 -8.05
C MET A 81 10.20 0.83 -7.03
N GLU A 82 10.76 0.29 -5.96
CA GLU A 82 10.01 -0.22 -4.82
C GLU A 82 9.69 0.91 -3.85
N VAL A 83 8.43 0.97 -3.43
CA VAL A 83 7.96 1.84 -2.35
C VAL A 83 7.56 0.92 -1.20
N SER A 84 8.27 1.03 -0.08
CA SER A 84 7.99 0.28 1.14
C SER A 84 7.28 1.16 2.15
N LEU A 85 6.20 0.65 2.72
CA LEU A 85 5.33 1.34 3.67
C LEU A 85 5.22 0.53 4.95
N ARG A 86 5.35 1.17 6.10
CA ARG A 86 5.06 0.59 7.41
C ARG A 86 3.60 0.83 7.77
N GLY A 87 2.98 -0.17 8.39
CA GLY A 87 1.55 -0.13 8.62
C GLY A 87 1.01 -1.41 9.22
N THR A 88 -0.29 -1.62 9.05
CA THR A 88 -1.01 -2.78 9.56
C THR A 88 -1.53 -3.64 8.42
N TRP A 89 -1.09 -4.90 8.38
CA TRP A 89 -1.67 -5.94 7.56
C TRP A 89 -2.92 -6.51 8.22
N VAL A 90 -3.96 -6.72 7.41
CA VAL A 90 -5.24 -7.24 7.82
C VAL A 90 -5.67 -8.34 6.87
N THR A 91 -5.85 -9.55 7.39
CA THR A 91 -6.32 -10.70 6.61
C THR A 91 -7.24 -11.60 7.44
N SER A 92 -8.12 -12.34 6.75
CA SER A 92 -8.86 -13.46 7.34
C SER A 92 -8.13 -14.79 7.18
N ASP A 93 -7.04 -14.81 6.42
CA ASP A 93 -6.38 -16.03 5.98
C ASP A 93 -5.63 -16.70 7.14
N THR A 94 -5.58 -18.03 7.08
CA THR A 94 -4.86 -18.85 8.06
C THR A 94 -3.42 -19.06 7.59
N PRO A 95 -2.43 -19.00 8.51
CA PRO A 95 -1.03 -19.22 8.16
C PRO A 95 -0.72 -20.59 7.55
N ASP A 96 -1.68 -21.52 7.59
CA ASP A 96 -1.57 -22.88 7.09
C ASP A 96 -1.80 -22.99 5.56
N ASP A 97 -2.32 -21.94 4.91
CA ASP A 97 -2.48 -21.88 3.45
C ASP A 97 -1.75 -20.64 2.87
N PRO A 98 -0.46 -20.77 2.54
CA PRO A 98 0.36 -19.66 2.01
C PRO A 98 0.10 -19.36 0.53
N THR A 99 -0.87 -20.04 -0.10
CA THR A 99 -1.04 -20.00 -1.56
C THR A 99 -1.81 -18.77 -2.03
N GLU A 100 -2.59 -18.13 -1.15
CA GLU A 100 -3.31 -16.89 -1.43
C GLU A 100 -2.89 -15.81 -0.43
N ILE A 101 -2.04 -14.87 -0.85
CA ILE A 101 -1.77 -13.66 -0.06
C ILE A 101 -2.85 -12.64 -0.42
N SER A 102 -4.06 -12.87 0.09
CA SER A 102 -5.18 -11.94 -0.04
C SER A 102 -5.31 -11.14 1.24
N GLY A 103 -5.41 -9.83 1.11
CA GLY A 103 -5.55 -9.00 2.30
C GLY A 103 -5.45 -7.54 2.04
N VAL A 104 -5.56 -6.81 3.15
CA VAL A 104 -5.58 -5.37 3.14
C VAL A 104 -4.47 -4.85 4.02
N PHE A 105 -3.63 -3.99 3.46
CA PHE A 105 -2.66 -3.23 4.20
C PHE A 105 -3.16 -1.79 4.36
N VAL A 106 -2.96 -1.21 5.54
CA VAL A 106 -3.24 0.20 5.80
C VAL A 106 -2.02 0.89 6.39
N ALA A 107 -1.70 2.07 5.86
CA ALA A 107 -0.58 2.89 6.30
C ALA A 107 -1.06 4.28 6.69
N LEU A 108 -0.50 4.79 7.79
CA LEU A 108 -0.62 6.18 8.18
C LEU A 108 0.65 6.89 7.72
N ILE A 109 0.51 7.75 6.72
CA ILE A 109 1.58 8.63 6.22
C ILE A 109 0.99 10.04 6.05
N ASN A 110 1.84 11.01 5.74
CA ASN A 110 1.38 12.39 5.51
C ASN A 110 0.31 12.43 4.38
N PRO A 111 -0.81 13.16 4.51
CA PRO A 111 -1.82 13.29 3.46
C PRO A 111 -1.28 13.72 2.08
N GLU A 112 -0.25 14.55 2.02
CA GLU A 112 0.42 14.95 0.78
C GLU A 112 1.14 13.76 0.13
N LEU A 113 1.82 12.92 0.93
CA LEU A 113 2.43 11.68 0.47
C LEU A 113 1.37 10.66 0.03
N GLU A 114 0.24 10.55 0.74
CA GLU A 114 -0.86 9.68 0.34
C GLU A 114 -1.40 10.06 -1.04
N ALA A 115 -1.57 11.35 -1.31
CA ALA A 115 -2.13 11.87 -2.55
C ALA A 115 -1.16 11.66 -3.71
N LEU A 116 0.10 12.05 -3.52
CA LEU A 116 1.13 11.88 -4.54
C LEU A 116 1.36 10.41 -4.87
N LEU A 117 1.40 9.53 -3.86
CA LEU A 117 1.63 8.11 -4.08
C LEU A 117 0.46 7.45 -4.83
N LEU A 118 -0.78 7.84 -4.52
CA LEU A 118 -1.95 7.36 -5.26
C LEU A 118 -1.91 7.80 -6.73
N GLU A 119 -1.57 9.06 -6.99
CA GLU A 119 -1.44 9.59 -8.35
C GLU A 119 -0.34 8.86 -9.15
N LEU A 120 0.86 8.76 -8.57
CA LEU A 120 1.99 8.06 -9.19
C LEU A 120 1.65 6.61 -9.51
N TRP A 121 0.97 5.91 -8.58
CA TRP A 121 0.53 4.55 -8.81
C TRP A 121 -0.51 4.46 -9.93
N GLN A 122 -1.50 5.35 -9.99
CA GLN A 122 -2.48 5.36 -11.10
C GLN A 122 -1.81 5.58 -12.46
N VAL A 123 -0.83 6.47 -12.52
CA VAL A 123 -0.04 6.70 -13.74
C VAL A 123 0.79 5.47 -14.11
N SER A 124 1.38 4.78 -13.13
CA SER A 124 2.14 3.55 -13.41
C SER A 124 1.28 2.43 -13.98
N GLN A 125 0.00 2.36 -13.61
CA GLN A 125 -0.92 1.32 -14.12
C GLN A 125 -1.45 1.59 -15.53
N THR A 126 -1.49 2.85 -15.98
CA THR A 126 -2.15 3.24 -17.24
C THR A 126 -1.25 3.17 -18.47
N CYS A 127 0.07 3.19 -18.30
CA CYS A 127 1.02 3.06 -19.40
C CYS A 127 1.90 1.82 -19.18
N PRO A 128 1.70 0.72 -19.93
CA PRO A 128 2.65 -0.38 -19.93
C PRO A 128 3.96 0.08 -20.58
N SER A 129 5.10 -0.26 -19.99
CA SER A 129 6.45 0.03 -20.49
C SER A 129 6.79 -0.63 -21.85
N SER A 130 5.85 -1.33 -22.47
CA SER A 130 6.06 -2.14 -23.69
C SER A 130 5.68 -1.47 -25.01
N LEU A 131 5.29 -0.20 -25.06
CA LEU A 131 4.87 0.45 -26.31
C LEU A 131 5.95 1.22 -27.09
N TRP A 132 7.22 1.16 -26.68
CA TRP A 132 8.33 1.72 -27.46
C TRP A 132 9.58 0.84 -27.39
N ARG A 133 9.61 -0.23 -28.20
CA ARG A 133 10.85 -0.77 -28.78
C ARG A 133 10.61 -1.15 -30.23
#